data_AF-A0A9P8JQE4-F1
#
_entry.id   AF-A0A9P8JQE4-F1
#
_cell.length_a   1.000
_cell.length_b   1.000
_cell.length_c   1.000
_cell.angle_alpha   90.00
_cell.angle_beta   90.00
_cell.angle_gamma   90.00
#
_symmetry.space_group_name_H-M   'P 1'
#
loop_
_entity.id
_entity.type
_entity.pdbx_description
1 polymer ?
#
loop_
_entity_poly.entity_id
_entity_poly.type
_entity_poly.pdbx_seq_one_letter_code
_entity_poly.pdbx_strand_id
1 'polypeptide(L)'
;MPYPFTLPTTSSTPLDAFVSSPSHPSLPLTATTQRSILRDALKKHKRLPTSQQASHLGVVQDAVNGYLPYALAIASATATGRIQDEPVTVTNTKQLQTEWRLTLSATLPGREPPRSPLPGIYNDVAFVLQTLAYIQVQQARSQLQILYSPNIPSPDRRTAAIGSAMKYLLEANSIHNYILNLHTQDPASAPLDTVNSTQVALAALALAEATLITVLKDDPYTTAVIQARNKDDKEWMISAPSIPKVRAHLFARLCICASDHAQRAAAS
;
A
#
# COMPACT_ATOMS: atom_id res chain seq x y z
N MET A 1 -10.36 -9.01 -7.05
CA MET A 1 -9.42 -7.93 -7.43
C MET A 1 -8.99 -7.23 -6.15
N PRO A 2 -7.75 -6.71 -6.08
CA PRO A 2 -7.27 -6.03 -4.91
C PRO A 2 -8.15 -4.89 -4.43
N TYR A 3 -8.28 -4.73 -3.10
CA TYR A 3 -9.10 -3.66 -2.53
C TYR A 3 -8.53 -2.28 -2.88
N PRO A 4 -9.35 -1.35 -3.41
CA PRO A 4 -8.86 -0.06 -3.89
C PRO A 4 -8.77 0.98 -2.77
N PHE A 5 -7.81 0.80 -1.87
CA PHE A 5 -7.59 1.74 -0.76
C PHE A 5 -7.33 3.16 -1.27
N THR A 6 -8.00 4.13 -0.68
CA THR A 6 -7.74 5.55 -0.96
C THR A 6 -6.45 5.98 -0.27
N LEU A 7 -5.59 6.73 -0.96
CA LEU A 7 -4.37 7.24 -0.35
C LEU A 7 -4.70 8.32 0.70
N PRO A 8 -4.09 8.28 1.90
CA PRO A 8 -4.32 9.28 2.91
C PRO A 8 -3.75 10.64 2.47
N THR A 9 -4.22 11.72 3.09
CA THR A 9 -3.66 13.07 2.84
C THR A 9 -3.22 13.70 4.14
N THR A 10 -2.17 14.52 4.11
CA THR A 10 -1.61 15.17 5.30
C THR A 10 -1.73 16.70 5.24
N SER A 11 -1.64 17.36 6.39
CA SER A 11 -1.54 18.82 6.49
C SER A 11 -0.08 19.31 6.39
N SER A 12 0.09 20.62 6.38
CA SER A 12 1.41 21.24 6.42
C SER A 12 1.99 21.16 7.82
N THR A 13 3.10 20.44 7.99
CA THR A 13 3.82 20.38 9.27
C THR A 13 5.30 20.63 8.99
N PRO A 14 5.84 21.82 9.33
CA PRO A 14 7.26 22.10 9.20
C PRO A 14 8.02 21.44 10.36
N LEU A 15 8.70 20.32 10.09
CA LEU A 15 9.39 19.52 11.11
C LEU A 15 10.51 20.28 11.83
N ASP A 16 11.21 21.15 11.11
CA ASP A 16 12.23 22.07 11.62
C ASP A 16 11.71 23.06 12.69
N ALA A 17 10.39 23.29 12.77
CA ALA A 17 9.78 24.07 13.84
C ALA A 17 9.55 23.26 15.14
N PHE A 18 9.61 21.93 15.08
CA PHE A 18 9.36 21.02 16.22
C PHE A 18 10.61 20.23 16.63
N VAL A 19 11.56 20.07 15.72
CA VAL A 19 12.74 19.23 15.88
C VAL A 19 13.98 20.01 15.46
N SER A 20 15.02 19.95 16.28
CA SER A 20 16.34 20.52 15.99
C SER A 20 17.41 19.42 16.02
N SER A 21 18.46 19.58 15.24
CA SER A 21 19.65 18.73 15.33
C SER A 21 20.91 19.58 15.27
N PRO A 22 21.59 19.83 16.41
CA PRO A 22 22.84 20.56 16.41
C PRO A 22 23.95 19.86 15.62
N SER A 23 23.98 18.52 15.66
CA SER A 23 24.94 17.71 14.90
C SER A 23 24.69 17.74 13.40
N HIS A 24 23.41 17.79 12.99
CA HIS A 24 23.00 17.68 11.59
C HIS A 24 21.92 18.73 11.27
N PRO A 25 22.26 20.03 11.21
CA PRO A 25 21.26 21.10 11.08
C PRO A 25 20.41 21.02 9.81
N SER A 26 20.93 20.40 8.75
CA SER A 26 20.20 20.18 7.50
C SER A 26 19.14 19.08 7.56
N LEU A 27 19.20 18.17 8.55
CA LEU A 27 18.29 17.02 8.64
C LEU A 27 16.83 17.46 8.83
N PRO A 28 16.45 18.26 9.86
CA PRO A 28 15.07 18.71 10.01
C PRO A 28 14.58 19.57 8.84
N LEU A 29 15.45 20.44 8.29
CA LEU A 29 15.13 21.30 7.15
C LEU A 29 14.80 20.48 5.89
N THR A 30 15.67 19.52 5.57
CA THR A 30 15.48 18.64 4.40
C THR A 30 14.26 17.76 4.58
N ALA A 31 14.03 17.25 5.80
CA ALA A 31 12.84 16.48 6.13
C ALA A 31 11.56 17.31 5.91
N THR A 32 11.53 18.58 6.33
CA THR A 32 10.42 19.51 6.05
C THR A 32 10.18 19.67 4.55
N THR A 33 11.23 19.91 3.77
CA THR A 33 11.12 20.06 2.30
C THR A 33 10.56 18.80 1.67
N GLN A 34 11.09 17.61 1.99
CA GLN A 34 10.63 16.34 1.43
C GLN A 34 9.20 16.02 1.85
N ARG A 35 8.82 16.30 3.11
CA ARG A 35 7.45 16.14 3.58
C ARG A 35 6.47 17.03 2.81
N SER A 36 6.89 18.26 2.44
CA SER A 36 6.07 19.17 1.64
C SER A 36 5.84 18.65 0.21
N ILE A 37 6.86 18.04 -0.40
CA ILE A 37 6.77 17.39 -1.71
C ILE A 37 5.79 16.20 -1.65
N LEU A 38 5.90 15.36 -0.62
CA LEU A 38 4.97 14.25 -0.39
C LEU A 38 3.52 14.74 -0.25
N ARG A 39 3.29 15.77 0.58
CA ARG A 39 1.96 16.37 0.75
C ARG A 39 1.38 16.85 -0.57
N ASP A 40 2.19 17.53 -1.38
CA ASP A 40 1.74 18.11 -2.64
C ASP A 40 1.46 17.01 -3.69
N ALA A 41 2.26 15.95 -3.73
CA ALA A 41 2.01 14.76 -4.54
C ALA A 41 0.69 14.07 -4.16
N LEU A 42 0.42 13.88 -2.86
CA LEU A 42 -0.83 13.29 -2.36
C LEU A 42 -2.04 14.17 -2.67
N LYS A 43 -1.91 15.48 -2.48
CA LYS A 43 -2.96 16.46 -2.79
C LYS A 43 -3.28 16.49 -4.28
N LYS A 44 -2.25 16.41 -5.14
CA LYS A 44 -2.42 16.32 -6.59
C LYS A 44 -3.10 15.01 -6.97
N HIS A 45 -2.63 13.87 -6.48
CA HIS A 45 -3.23 12.55 -6.73
C HIS A 45 -4.72 12.52 -6.40
N LYS A 46 -5.10 12.98 -5.20
CA LYS A 46 -6.51 13.04 -4.76
C LYS A 46 -7.42 13.87 -5.69
N ARG A 47 -6.88 14.91 -6.32
CA ARG A 47 -7.63 15.82 -7.21
C ARG A 47 -7.74 15.30 -8.65
N LEU A 48 -6.94 14.31 -9.02
CA LEU A 48 -6.98 13.74 -10.36
C LEU A 48 -8.27 12.92 -10.57
N PRO A 49 -8.84 12.93 -11.79
CA PRO A 49 -9.86 11.98 -12.17
C PRO A 49 -9.39 10.54 -11.96
N THR A 50 -10.29 9.63 -11.59
CA THR A 50 -9.97 8.22 -11.31
C THR A 50 -9.18 7.55 -12.45
N SER A 51 -9.45 7.92 -13.71
CA SER A 51 -8.73 7.42 -14.89
C SER A 51 -7.26 7.80 -14.93
N GLN A 52 -6.86 8.89 -14.28
CA GLN A 52 -5.48 9.41 -14.24
C GLN A 52 -4.75 9.07 -12.93
N GLN A 53 -5.44 8.55 -11.92
CA GLN A 53 -4.83 8.23 -10.63
C GLN A 53 -3.80 7.10 -10.74
N ALA A 54 -4.07 6.08 -11.55
CA ALA A 54 -3.18 4.93 -11.73
C ALA A 54 -1.80 5.34 -12.29
N SER A 55 -1.78 6.23 -13.30
CA SER A 55 -0.51 6.73 -13.88
C SER A 55 0.24 7.69 -12.96
N HIS A 56 -0.44 8.28 -11.97
CA HIS A 56 0.18 9.17 -10.98
C HIS A 56 0.76 8.42 -9.77
N LEU A 57 0.52 7.12 -9.61
CA LEU A 57 1.02 6.36 -8.46
C LEU A 57 2.55 6.38 -8.33
N GLY A 58 3.27 6.34 -9.46
CA GLY A 58 4.74 6.44 -9.46
C GLY A 58 5.24 7.76 -8.87
N VAL A 59 4.60 8.88 -9.19
CA VAL A 59 4.96 10.21 -8.65
C VAL A 59 4.78 10.26 -7.13
N VAL A 60 3.71 9.64 -6.61
CA VAL A 60 3.50 9.58 -5.15
C VAL A 60 4.52 8.66 -4.49
N GLN A 61 4.84 7.53 -5.11
CA GLN A 61 5.86 6.60 -4.62
C GLN A 61 7.25 7.27 -4.54
N ASP A 62 7.64 8.02 -5.57
CA ASP A 62 8.90 8.76 -5.57
C ASP A 62 8.95 9.78 -4.43
N ALA A 63 7.84 10.49 -4.18
CA ALA A 63 7.75 11.44 -3.07
C ALA A 63 7.80 10.75 -1.69
N VAL A 64 7.19 9.56 -1.56
CA VAL A 64 7.29 8.73 -0.35
C VAL A 64 8.74 8.30 -0.13
N ASN A 65 9.40 7.77 -1.15
CA ASN A 65 10.79 7.34 -1.08
C ASN A 65 11.76 8.50 -0.82
N GLY A 66 11.42 9.71 -1.28
CA GLY A 66 12.18 10.92 -0.98
C GLY A 66 12.07 11.38 0.46
N TYR A 67 10.93 11.16 1.13
CA TYR A 67 10.71 11.59 2.52
C TYR A 67 11.05 10.52 3.56
N LEU A 68 10.70 9.25 3.30
CA LEU A 68 10.76 8.16 4.27
C LEU A 68 12.14 8.00 4.96
N PRO A 69 13.29 8.10 4.26
CA PRO A 69 14.60 8.01 4.90
C PRO A 69 14.81 9.07 5.98
N TYR A 70 14.34 10.31 5.75
CA TYR A 70 14.48 11.39 6.73
C TYR A 70 13.56 11.22 7.93
N ALA A 71 12.33 10.72 7.72
CA ALA A 71 11.42 10.41 8.81
C ALA A 71 11.96 9.28 9.71
N LEU A 72 12.51 8.22 9.11
CA LEU A 72 13.15 7.11 9.83
C LEU A 72 14.44 7.56 10.53
N ALA A 73 15.25 8.41 9.90
CA ALA A 73 16.44 9.01 10.49
C ALA A 73 16.12 9.79 11.76
N ILE A 74 15.12 10.68 11.71
CA ILE A 74 14.65 11.45 12.87
C ILE A 74 14.12 10.51 13.96
N ALA A 75 13.34 9.49 13.59
CA ALA A 75 12.83 8.50 14.54
C ALA A 75 13.95 7.72 15.24
N SER A 76 14.91 7.19 14.47
CA SER A 76 16.08 6.47 14.99
C SER A 76 16.92 7.33 15.92
N ALA A 77 17.26 8.55 15.49
CA ALA A 77 18.06 9.48 16.27
C ALA A 77 17.34 9.90 17.56
N THR A 78 16.00 10.07 17.53
CA THR A 78 15.21 10.38 18.73
C THR A 78 15.20 9.24 19.74
N ALA A 79 15.14 7.99 19.29
CA ALA A 79 15.08 6.83 20.18
C ALA A 79 16.44 6.35 20.68
N THR A 80 17.48 6.44 19.85
CA THR A 80 18.78 5.80 20.11
C THR A 80 19.95 6.78 20.17
N GLY A 81 19.75 8.05 19.79
CA GLY A 81 20.80 9.05 19.66
C GLY A 81 21.75 8.79 18.48
N ARG A 82 21.36 7.92 17.54
CA ARG A 82 22.19 7.54 16.39
C ARG A 82 21.35 7.19 15.15
N ILE A 83 22.00 7.34 14.01
CA ILE A 83 21.54 6.80 12.72
C ILE A 83 22.58 5.76 12.32
N GLN A 84 22.20 4.48 12.35
CA GLN A 84 23.16 3.38 12.22
C GLN A 84 24.28 3.53 13.29
N ASP A 85 25.53 3.66 12.86
CA ASP A 85 26.70 3.85 13.73
C ASP A 85 27.06 5.32 13.96
N GLU A 86 26.40 6.25 13.27
CA GLU A 86 26.69 7.68 13.37
C GLU A 86 25.91 8.32 14.54
N PRO A 87 26.59 9.01 15.48
CA PRO A 87 25.90 9.72 16.55
C PRO A 87 25.18 10.94 16.00
N VAL A 88 23.86 10.98 16.21
CA VAL A 88 23.00 12.08 15.74
C VAL A 88 22.16 12.57 16.89
N THR A 89 22.38 13.83 17.27
CA THR A 89 21.62 14.48 18.33
C THR A 89 20.39 15.12 17.71
N VAL A 90 19.21 14.61 18.06
CA VAL A 90 17.91 15.20 17.71
C VAL A 90 17.20 15.61 19.00
N THR A 91 16.78 16.87 19.06
CA THR A 91 16.04 17.41 20.20
C THR A 91 14.66 17.90 19.75
N ASN A 92 13.63 17.54 20.52
CA ASN A 92 12.29 18.08 20.32
C ASN A 92 12.23 19.47 20.95
N THR A 93 12.07 20.50 20.13
CA THR A 93 11.87 21.89 20.60
C THR A 93 10.43 22.11 21.05
N LYS A 94 9.48 21.40 20.43
CA LYS A 94 8.05 21.38 20.75
C LYS A 94 7.51 19.97 20.55
N GLN A 95 6.33 19.68 21.07
CA GLN A 95 5.65 18.43 20.76
C GLN A 95 5.28 18.41 19.28
N LEU A 96 5.93 17.54 18.49
CA LEU A 96 5.59 17.32 17.10
C LEU A 96 4.15 16.79 17.00
N GLN A 97 3.31 17.44 16.21
CA GLN A 97 1.98 16.97 15.86
C GLN A 97 1.81 17.02 14.35
N THR A 98 1.65 15.84 13.75
CA THR A 98 1.35 15.70 12.32
C THR A 98 -0.12 15.40 12.18
N GLU A 99 -0.76 15.91 11.13
CA GLU A 99 -2.17 15.62 10.92
C GLU A 99 -2.36 14.82 9.64
N TRP A 100 -3.03 13.68 9.77
CA TRP A 100 -3.37 12.82 8.64
C TRP A 100 -4.87 12.64 8.57
N ARG A 101 -5.38 12.57 7.35
CA ARG A 101 -6.77 12.24 7.06
C ARG A 101 -6.92 10.73 7.06
N LEU A 102 -7.78 10.25 7.95
CA LEU A 102 -8.10 8.83 8.10
C LEU A 102 -8.84 8.30 6.86
N THR A 103 -8.49 7.09 6.43
CA THR A 103 -9.00 6.45 5.21
C THR A 103 -9.97 5.32 5.50
N LEU A 104 -9.87 4.71 6.68
CA LEU A 104 -10.71 3.59 7.10
C LEU A 104 -11.83 4.01 8.06
N SER A 105 -11.77 5.23 8.58
CA SER A 105 -12.84 5.77 9.43
C SER A 105 -14.07 6.12 8.62
N ALA A 106 -15.24 5.70 9.09
CA ALA A 106 -16.51 6.01 8.47
C ALA A 106 -16.76 7.54 8.43
N THR A 107 -17.22 8.03 7.28
CA THR A 107 -17.61 9.43 7.11
C THR A 107 -18.97 9.54 6.48
N LEU A 108 -19.70 10.59 6.85
CA LEU A 108 -20.95 10.95 6.18
C LEU A 108 -20.70 11.17 4.68
N PRO A 109 -21.58 10.67 3.79
CA PRO A 109 -21.48 10.93 2.36
C PRO A 109 -21.34 12.43 2.07
N GLY A 110 -20.37 12.80 1.24
CA GLY A 110 -20.10 14.20 0.88
C GLY A 110 -19.27 15.00 1.90
N ARG A 111 -18.97 14.45 3.08
CA ARG A 111 -18.08 15.08 4.06
C ARG A 111 -16.73 14.39 4.07
N GLU A 112 -15.67 15.17 3.94
CA GLU A 112 -14.33 14.61 4.04
C GLU A 112 -14.00 14.23 5.50
N PRO A 113 -13.25 13.12 5.74
CA PRO A 113 -12.89 12.67 7.10
C PRO A 113 -12.14 13.76 7.88
N PRO A 114 -12.25 13.84 9.21
CA PRO A 114 -11.41 14.76 9.98
C PRO A 114 -9.93 14.42 9.80
N ARG A 115 -9.07 15.44 9.92
CA ARG A 115 -7.64 15.20 10.13
C ARG A 115 -7.44 15.05 11.63
N SER A 116 -6.89 13.91 12.05
CA SER A 116 -6.59 13.69 13.46
C SER A 116 -5.17 14.18 13.75
N PRO A 117 -4.93 14.97 14.80
CA PRO A 117 -3.59 15.30 15.24
C PRO A 117 -2.93 14.05 15.83
N LEU A 118 -1.73 13.75 15.36
CA LEU A 118 -0.95 12.59 15.73
C LEU A 118 0.40 13.06 16.30
N PRO A 119 0.62 12.90 17.61
CA PRO A 119 1.86 13.30 18.23
C PRO A 119 3.00 12.37 17.83
N GLY A 120 4.19 12.93 17.71
CA GLY A 120 5.43 12.19 17.50
C GLY A 120 5.69 11.74 16.06
N ILE A 121 6.96 11.43 15.80
CA ILE A 121 7.43 11.07 14.45
C ILE A 121 7.02 9.67 14.01
N TYR A 122 6.86 8.73 14.95
CA TYR A 122 6.50 7.34 14.63
C TYR A 122 5.12 7.21 13.98
N ASN A 123 4.16 8.04 14.38
CA ASN A 123 2.86 8.08 13.73
C ASN A 123 2.96 8.60 12.30
N ASP A 124 3.78 9.63 12.06
CA ASP A 124 4.01 10.15 10.71
C ASP A 124 4.66 9.06 9.83
N VAL A 125 5.68 8.35 10.35
CA VAL A 125 6.31 7.20 9.69
C VAL A 125 5.29 6.12 9.38
N ALA A 126 4.42 5.75 10.33
CA ALA A 126 3.39 4.74 10.12
C ALA A 126 2.45 5.11 8.97
N PHE A 127 1.98 6.37 8.90
CA PHE A 127 1.13 6.84 7.79
C PHE A 127 1.86 6.91 6.45
N VAL A 128 3.15 7.27 6.42
CA VAL A 128 3.96 7.25 5.20
C VAL A 128 4.13 5.82 4.69
N LEU A 129 4.41 4.86 5.57
CA LEU A 129 4.50 3.44 5.23
C LEU A 129 3.14 2.87 4.81
N GLN A 130 2.05 3.23 5.50
CA GLN A 130 0.69 2.88 5.10
C GLN A 130 0.40 3.35 3.66
N THR A 131 0.80 4.58 3.35
CA THR A 131 0.67 5.15 2.00
C THR A 131 1.43 4.31 0.98
N LEU A 132 2.67 3.91 1.30
CA LEU A 132 3.47 3.03 0.43
C LEU A 132 2.76 1.69 0.19
N ALA A 133 2.27 1.04 1.25
CA ALA A 133 1.54 -0.22 1.15
C ALA A 133 0.29 -0.09 0.26
N TYR A 134 -0.50 0.97 0.42
CA TYR A 134 -1.66 1.23 -0.44
C TYR A 134 -1.28 1.48 -1.90
N ILE A 135 -0.16 2.16 -2.15
CA ILE A 135 0.38 2.31 -3.51
C ILE A 135 0.69 0.93 -4.11
N GLN A 136 1.34 0.04 -3.37
CA GLN A 136 1.65 -1.31 -3.85
C GLN A 136 0.37 -2.10 -4.19
N VAL A 137 -0.64 -2.06 -3.32
CA VAL A 137 -1.94 -2.72 -3.58
C VAL A 137 -2.61 -2.14 -4.84
N GLN A 138 -2.59 -0.82 -5.03
CA GLN A 138 -3.15 -0.20 -6.23
C GLN A 138 -2.36 -0.52 -7.50
N GLN A 139 -1.02 -0.62 -7.41
CA GLN A 139 -0.19 -1.07 -8.53
C GLN A 139 -0.48 -2.52 -8.90
N ALA A 140 -0.63 -3.41 -7.90
CA ALA A 140 -1.05 -4.79 -8.12
C ALA A 140 -2.42 -4.84 -8.83
N ARG A 141 -3.38 -4.01 -8.39
CA ARG A 141 -4.69 -3.88 -9.05
C ARG A 141 -4.56 -3.48 -10.51
N SER A 142 -3.72 -2.48 -10.82
CA SER A 142 -3.50 -2.02 -12.20
C SER A 142 -2.87 -3.10 -13.08
N GLN A 143 -1.92 -3.88 -12.55
CA GLN A 143 -1.35 -5.02 -13.28
C GLN A 143 -2.40 -6.10 -13.56
N LEU A 144 -3.26 -6.42 -12.59
CA LEU A 144 -4.28 -7.45 -12.74
C LEU A 144 -5.47 -7.05 -13.63
N GLN A 145 -5.70 -5.75 -13.86
CA GLN A 145 -6.75 -5.29 -14.77
C GLN A 145 -6.60 -5.84 -16.18
N ILE A 146 -5.36 -6.12 -16.62
CA ILE A 146 -5.11 -6.69 -17.95
C ILE A 146 -5.77 -8.06 -18.13
N LEU A 147 -5.93 -8.83 -17.06
CA LEU A 147 -6.55 -10.17 -17.10
C LEU A 147 -8.04 -10.12 -17.40
N TYR A 148 -8.66 -8.95 -17.25
CA TYR A 148 -10.08 -8.71 -17.50
C TYR A 148 -10.31 -7.89 -18.77
N SER A 149 -9.25 -7.60 -19.54
CA SER A 149 -9.36 -6.91 -20.82
C SER A 149 -10.13 -7.79 -21.83
N PRO A 150 -10.95 -7.21 -22.73
CA PRO A 150 -11.60 -7.98 -23.79
C PRO A 150 -10.60 -8.63 -24.76
N ASN A 151 -9.39 -8.10 -24.87
CA ASN A 151 -8.33 -8.66 -25.68
C ASN A 151 -7.48 -9.61 -24.83
N ILE A 152 -7.27 -10.84 -25.31
CA ILE A 152 -6.41 -11.83 -24.66
C ILE A 152 -4.97 -11.27 -24.64
N PRO A 153 -4.37 -11.00 -23.46
CA PRO A 153 -2.97 -10.59 -23.41
C PRO A 153 -2.07 -11.74 -23.84
N SER A 154 -0.91 -11.43 -24.43
CA SER A 154 0.10 -12.45 -24.72
C SER A 154 0.51 -13.21 -23.45
N PRO A 155 0.90 -14.50 -23.54
CA PRO A 155 1.31 -15.29 -22.38
C PRO A 155 2.42 -14.62 -21.56
N ASP A 156 3.39 -14.00 -22.24
CA ASP A 156 4.49 -13.27 -21.60
C ASP A 156 3.99 -12.06 -20.81
N ARG A 157 3.10 -11.26 -21.41
CA ARG A 157 2.53 -10.07 -20.76
C ARG A 157 1.66 -10.45 -19.58
N ARG A 158 0.89 -11.53 -19.68
CA ARG A 158 0.12 -12.11 -18.58
C ARG A 158 1.03 -12.54 -17.42
N THR A 159 2.09 -13.28 -17.73
CA THR A 159 3.05 -13.77 -16.73
C THR A 159 3.77 -12.62 -16.02
N ALA A 160 4.21 -11.61 -16.78
CA ALA A 160 4.85 -10.42 -16.22
C ALA A 160 3.91 -9.62 -15.30
N ALA A 161 2.65 -9.43 -15.71
CA ALA A 161 1.65 -8.71 -14.90
C ALA A 161 1.37 -9.44 -13.58
N ILE A 162 1.21 -10.77 -13.63
CA ILE A 162 1.00 -11.60 -12.44
C ILE A 162 2.21 -11.57 -11.51
N GLY A 163 3.42 -11.72 -12.05
CA GLY A 163 4.65 -11.64 -11.26
C GLY A 163 4.81 -10.28 -10.57
N SER A 164 4.48 -9.20 -11.27
CA SER A 164 4.54 -7.84 -10.74
C SER A 164 3.49 -7.63 -9.64
N ALA A 165 2.23 -8.07 -9.88
CA ALA A 165 1.17 -7.98 -8.88
C ALA A 165 1.49 -8.77 -7.60
N MET A 166 2.05 -9.97 -7.74
CA MET A 166 2.52 -10.79 -6.62
C MET A 166 3.57 -10.05 -5.80
N LYS A 167 4.59 -9.49 -6.46
CA LYS A 167 5.65 -8.71 -5.80
C LYS A 167 5.06 -7.57 -4.99
N TYR A 168 4.19 -6.76 -5.58
CA TYR A 168 3.58 -5.62 -4.92
C TYR A 168 2.74 -6.03 -3.70
N LEU A 169 1.95 -7.11 -3.77
CA LEU A 169 1.15 -7.56 -2.62
C LEU A 169 2.00 -8.12 -1.48
N LEU A 170 3.07 -8.84 -1.80
CA LEU A 170 4.03 -9.32 -0.79
C LEU A 170 4.77 -8.14 -0.13
N GLU A 171 5.14 -7.12 -0.91
CA GLU A 171 5.70 -5.88 -0.37
C GLU A 171 4.69 -5.19 0.55
N ALA A 172 3.43 -5.03 0.15
CA ALA A 172 2.38 -4.45 1.00
C ALA A 172 2.22 -5.22 2.32
N ASN A 173 2.17 -6.56 2.27
CA ASN A 173 2.13 -7.40 3.46
C ASN A 173 3.34 -7.16 4.37
N SER A 174 4.55 -7.09 3.82
CA SER A 174 5.77 -6.85 4.59
C SER A 174 5.79 -5.47 5.25
N ILE A 175 5.28 -4.44 4.56
CA ILE A 175 5.20 -3.07 5.07
C ILE A 175 4.24 -3.00 6.26
N HIS A 176 3.05 -3.60 6.16
CA HIS A 176 2.10 -3.64 7.28
C HIS A 176 2.66 -4.40 8.49
N ASN A 177 3.38 -5.51 8.27
CA ASN A 177 4.07 -6.20 9.36
C ASN A 177 5.22 -5.37 9.96
N TYR A 178 5.90 -4.56 9.15
CA TYR A 178 6.94 -3.65 9.66
C TYR A 178 6.34 -2.54 10.53
N ILE A 179 5.18 -1.99 10.16
CA ILE A 179 4.46 -0.97 10.95
C ILE A 179 4.13 -1.50 12.36
N LEU A 180 3.79 -2.79 12.51
CA LEU A 180 3.53 -3.41 13.82
C LEU A 180 4.73 -3.36 14.78
N ASN A 181 5.96 -3.23 14.26
CA ASN A 181 7.17 -3.12 15.05
C ASN A 181 7.55 -1.67 15.38
N LEU A 182 6.82 -0.69 14.85
CA LEU A 182 6.98 0.70 15.24
C LEU A 182 6.32 0.93 16.61
N HIS A 183 7.02 1.62 17.50
CA HIS A 183 6.45 2.07 18.76
C HIS A 183 5.50 3.26 18.52
N THR A 184 4.34 3.00 17.91
CA THR A 184 3.27 3.99 17.74
C THR A 184 2.54 4.23 19.07
N GLN A 185 1.66 5.24 19.10
CA GLN A 185 0.92 5.62 20.31
C GLN A 185 0.21 4.47 21.02
N ASP A 186 -0.15 4.72 22.29
CA ASP A 186 -1.06 3.88 23.06
C ASP A 186 -2.27 3.46 22.20
N PRO A 187 -2.52 2.15 22.01
CA PRO A 187 -3.63 1.62 21.24
C PRO A 187 -4.98 2.24 21.57
N ALA A 188 -5.21 2.69 22.80
CA ALA A 188 -6.46 3.32 23.21
C ALA A 188 -6.69 4.71 22.57
N SER A 189 -5.63 5.37 22.11
CA SER A 189 -5.65 6.72 21.54
C SER A 189 -5.29 6.78 20.06
N ALA A 190 -4.82 5.66 19.50
CA ALA A 190 -4.40 5.58 18.11
C ALA A 190 -5.62 5.62 17.15
N PRO A 191 -5.52 6.31 16.00
CA PRO A 191 -6.57 6.24 15.00
C PRO A 191 -6.71 4.83 14.43
N LEU A 192 -7.90 4.50 13.92
CA LEU A 192 -8.20 3.19 13.34
C LEU A 192 -7.18 2.76 12.27
N ASP A 193 -6.71 3.70 11.46
CA ASP A 193 -5.73 3.42 10.40
C ASP A 193 -4.38 2.91 10.93
N THR A 194 -4.01 3.17 12.19
CA THR A 194 -2.70 2.80 12.75
C THR A 194 -2.76 1.81 13.91
N VAL A 195 -3.95 1.38 14.36
CA VAL A 195 -4.02 0.34 15.40
C VAL A 195 -3.52 -1.01 14.86
N ASN A 196 -2.91 -1.79 15.75
CA ASN A 196 -2.27 -3.06 15.38
C ASN A 196 -3.25 -4.04 14.74
N SER A 197 -4.50 -4.12 15.22
CA SER A 197 -5.52 -4.99 14.62
C SER A 197 -5.75 -4.68 13.15
N THR A 198 -5.87 -3.39 12.80
CA THR A 198 -6.03 -2.96 11.41
C THR A 198 -4.80 -3.28 10.56
N GLN A 199 -3.60 -3.11 11.09
CA GLN A 199 -2.37 -3.49 10.38
C GLN A 199 -2.28 -5.01 10.13
N VAL A 200 -2.66 -5.83 11.12
CA VAL A 200 -2.77 -7.29 10.96
C VAL A 200 -3.82 -7.63 9.90
N ALA A 201 -4.96 -6.96 9.90
CA ALA A 201 -6.03 -7.18 8.94
C ALA A 201 -5.57 -6.88 7.50
N LEU A 202 -4.92 -5.73 7.30
CA LEU A 202 -4.42 -5.31 6.00
C LEU A 202 -3.28 -6.21 5.50
N ALA A 203 -2.38 -6.64 6.38
CA ALA A 203 -1.35 -7.62 6.04
C ALA A 203 -1.98 -8.95 5.61
N ALA A 204 -2.96 -9.46 6.35
CA ALA A 204 -3.65 -10.71 6.04
C ALA A 204 -4.44 -10.61 4.72
N LEU A 205 -5.09 -9.47 4.45
CA LEU A 205 -5.79 -9.22 3.19
C LEU A 205 -4.84 -9.23 1.99
N ALA A 206 -3.69 -8.55 2.08
CA ALA A 206 -2.69 -8.56 1.01
C ALA A 206 -2.18 -10.00 0.72
N LEU A 207 -2.01 -10.81 1.76
CA LEU A 207 -1.59 -12.21 1.63
C LEU A 207 -2.70 -13.11 1.04
N ALA A 208 -3.95 -12.88 1.40
CA ALA A 208 -5.10 -13.56 0.81
C ALA A 208 -5.16 -13.31 -0.70
N GLU A 209 -4.99 -12.05 -1.12
CA GLU A 209 -5.00 -11.66 -2.53
C GLU A 209 -3.80 -12.23 -3.29
N ALA A 210 -2.60 -12.19 -2.71
CA ALA A 210 -1.41 -12.81 -3.28
C ALA A 210 -1.62 -14.32 -3.51
N THR A 211 -2.19 -15.01 -2.52
CA THR A 211 -2.52 -16.44 -2.61
C THR A 211 -3.52 -16.71 -3.73
N LEU A 212 -4.59 -15.91 -3.83
CA LEU A 212 -5.62 -16.07 -4.85
C LEU A 212 -5.12 -15.84 -6.28
N ILE A 213 -4.14 -14.94 -6.47
CA ILE A 213 -3.52 -14.71 -7.79
C ILE A 213 -2.87 -15.99 -8.34
N THR A 214 -2.31 -16.85 -7.48
CA THR A 214 -1.71 -18.12 -7.94
C THR A 214 -2.74 -19.04 -8.59
N VAL A 215 -3.98 -19.02 -8.09
CA VAL A 215 -5.10 -19.76 -8.68
C VAL A 215 -5.51 -19.14 -10.02
N LEU A 216 -5.64 -17.81 -10.08
CA LEU A 216 -5.99 -17.10 -11.32
C LEU A 216 -4.94 -17.25 -12.43
N LYS A 217 -3.68 -17.40 -12.06
CA LYS A 217 -2.57 -17.58 -13.01
C LYS A 217 -2.78 -18.83 -13.86
N ASP A 218 -3.04 -19.94 -13.19
CA ASP A 218 -3.03 -21.29 -13.79
C ASP A 218 -4.45 -21.84 -14.00
N ASP A 219 -5.50 -21.01 -13.85
CA ASP A 219 -6.88 -21.38 -14.11
C ASP A 219 -7.19 -21.40 -15.63
N PRO A 220 -7.46 -22.59 -16.22
CA PRO A 220 -7.78 -22.70 -17.64
C PRO A 220 -9.20 -22.26 -17.99
N TYR A 221 -10.09 -22.12 -17.01
CA TYR A 221 -11.46 -21.66 -17.26
C TYR A 221 -11.49 -20.16 -17.57
N THR A 222 -10.62 -19.37 -16.96
CA THR A 222 -10.49 -17.95 -17.27
C THR A 222 -10.17 -17.73 -18.75
N THR A 223 -9.25 -18.50 -19.34
CA THR A 223 -8.97 -18.44 -20.79
C THR A 223 -10.14 -18.86 -21.65
N ALA A 224 -10.84 -19.95 -21.28
CA ALA A 224 -12.02 -20.42 -22.00
C ALA A 224 -13.17 -19.38 -22.01
N VAL A 225 -13.38 -18.68 -20.89
CA VAL A 225 -14.39 -17.61 -20.78
C VAL A 225 -14.01 -16.40 -21.63
N ILE A 226 -12.73 -16.03 -21.72
CA ILE A 226 -12.30 -14.91 -22.56
C ILE A 226 -12.44 -15.26 -24.05
N GLN A 227 -12.05 -16.48 -24.45
CA GLN A 227 -12.28 -16.97 -25.82
C GLN A 227 -13.76 -16.96 -26.18
N ALA A 228 -14.64 -17.45 -25.29
CA ALA A 228 -16.09 -17.41 -25.51
C ALA A 228 -16.67 -15.98 -25.65
N ARG A 229 -16.00 -14.97 -25.09
CA ARG A 229 -16.37 -13.56 -25.22
C ARG A 229 -15.84 -12.91 -26.49
N ASN A 230 -14.86 -13.51 -27.14
CA ASN A 230 -14.26 -12.99 -28.37
C ASN A 230 -15.10 -13.41 -29.59
N LYS A 231 -15.81 -12.46 -30.20
CA LYS A 231 -16.66 -12.72 -31.38
C LYS A 231 -15.87 -13.11 -32.62
N ASP A 232 -14.59 -12.77 -32.67
CA ASP A 232 -13.70 -13.05 -33.79
C ASP A 232 -12.99 -14.39 -33.65
N ASP A 233 -13.08 -15.04 -32.48
CA ASP A 233 -12.52 -16.36 -32.23
C ASP A 233 -13.45 -17.45 -32.78
N LYS A 234 -12.99 -18.15 -33.82
CA LYS A 234 -13.69 -19.28 -34.47
C LYS A 234 -13.02 -20.62 -34.20
N GLU A 235 -11.98 -20.67 -33.35
CA GLU A 235 -11.21 -21.88 -33.09
C GLU A 235 -12.06 -22.98 -32.44
N TRP A 236 -13.05 -22.58 -31.63
CA TRP A 236 -14.06 -23.46 -31.04
C TRP A 236 -14.91 -24.21 -32.08
N MET A 237 -15.01 -23.71 -33.32
CA MET A 237 -15.72 -24.38 -34.42
C MET A 237 -14.93 -25.57 -34.98
N ILE A 238 -13.61 -25.61 -34.75
CA ILE A 238 -12.69 -26.64 -35.29
C ILE A 238 -12.36 -27.67 -34.20
N SER A 239 -12.21 -27.23 -32.96
CA SER A 239 -11.92 -28.12 -31.83
C SER A 239 -12.48 -27.55 -30.52
N ALA A 240 -12.95 -28.43 -29.64
CA ALA A 240 -13.34 -28.02 -28.29
C ALA A 240 -12.12 -27.48 -27.53
N PRO A 241 -12.25 -26.42 -26.71
CA PRO A 241 -11.15 -25.89 -25.90
C PRO A 241 -10.51 -27.00 -25.06
N SER A 242 -9.22 -27.24 -25.26
CA SER A 242 -8.47 -28.22 -24.45
C SER A 242 -8.23 -27.62 -23.07
N ILE A 243 -8.96 -28.11 -22.07
CA ILE A 243 -8.74 -27.75 -20.67
C ILE A 243 -7.64 -28.67 -20.14
N PRO A 244 -6.43 -28.15 -19.84
CA PRO A 244 -5.36 -28.94 -19.25
C PRO A 244 -5.85 -29.62 -17.97
N LYS A 245 -5.33 -30.81 -17.65
CA LYS A 245 -5.64 -31.48 -16.38
C LYS A 245 -5.29 -30.55 -15.23
N VAL A 246 -6.33 -29.98 -14.62
CA VAL A 246 -6.20 -28.98 -13.58
C VAL A 246 -5.67 -29.67 -12.33
N ARG A 247 -4.74 -29.02 -11.62
CA ARG A 247 -4.41 -29.41 -10.25
C ARG A 247 -5.55 -28.96 -9.31
N ALA A 248 -6.77 -29.44 -9.56
CA ALA A 248 -7.98 -28.97 -8.88
C ALA A 248 -7.86 -29.06 -7.36
N HIS A 249 -7.22 -30.12 -6.85
CA HIS A 249 -6.94 -30.27 -5.42
C HIS A 249 -5.97 -29.22 -4.88
N LEU A 250 -4.94 -28.85 -5.65
CA LEU A 250 -4.00 -27.79 -5.27
C LEU A 250 -4.72 -26.44 -5.24
N PHE A 251 -5.51 -26.13 -6.27
CA PHE A 251 -6.27 -24.88 -6.31
C PHE A 251 -7.32 -24.81 -5.20
N ALA A 252 -8.01 -25.91 -4.90
CA ALA A 252 -8.92 -25.96 -3.76
C ALA A 252 -8.19 -25.64 -2.44
N ARG A 253 -7.00 -26.23 -2.21
CA ARG A 253 -6.18 -25.92 -1.03
C ARG A 253 -5.71 -24.47 -0.99
N LEU A 254 -5.31 -23.90 -2.12
CA LEU A 254 -4.91 -22.49 -2.23
C LEU A 254 -6.09 -21.55 -1.96
N CYS A 255 -7.29 -21.87 -2.46
CA CYS A 255 -8.51 -21.11 -2.16
C CYS A 255 -8.88 -21.18 -0.68
N ILE A 256 -8.76 -22.35 -0.05
CA ILE A 256 -8.98 -22.49 1.41
C ILE A 256 -7.96 -21.65 2.18
N CYS A 257 -6.67 -21.72 1.82
CA CYS A 257 -5.63 -20.92 2.46
C CYS A 257 -5.86 -19.40 2.28
N ALA A 258 -6.30 -18.97 1.09
CA ALA A 258 -6.69 -17.58 0.86
C ALA A 258 -7.91 -17.17 1.70
N SER A 259 -8.89 -18.07 1.86
CA SER A 259 -10.05 -17.88 2.73
C SER A 259 -9.65 -17.74 4.19
N ASP A 260 -8.71 -18.54 4.69
CA ASP A 260 -8.21 -18.45 6.06
C ASP A 260 -7.54 -17.09 6.32
N HIS A 261 -6.76 -16.59 5.36
CA HIS A 261 -6.17 -15.26 5.43
C HIS A 261 -7.23 -14.15 5.43
N ALA A 262 -8.26 -14.27 4.58
CA ALA A 262 -9.37 -13.32 4.55
C ALA A 262 -10.20 -13.36 5.85
N GLN A 263 -10.41 -14.55 6.42
CA GLN A 263 -11.09 -14.72 7.70
C GLN A 263 -10.29 -14.11 8.85
N ARG A 264 -8.96 -14.28 8.85
CA ARG A 264 -8.07 -13.61 9.81
C ARG A 264 -8.18 -12.09 9.70
N ALA A 265 -8.27 -11.56 8.48
CA ALA A 265 -8.47 -10.12 8.27
C ALA A 265 -9.82 -9.65 8.82
N ALA A 266 -10.90 -10.41 8.62
CA ALA A 266 -12.23 -10.08 9.13
C ALA A 266 -12.38 -10.20 10.65
N ALA A 267 -11.56 -11.04 11.28
CA ALA A 267 -11.58 -11.28 12.73
C ALA A 267 -10.68 -10.34 13.54
N SER A 268 -9.86 -9.53 12.87
CA SER A 268 -8.92 -8.57 13.50
C SER A 268 -9.63 -7.24 13.78
#